data_AF-A0A4Y2M9N3-F1
#
_entry.id   AF-A0A4Y2M9N3-F1
#
_cell.length_a   1.000
_cell.length_b   1.000
_cell.length_c   1.000
_cell.angle_alpha   90.00
_cell.angle_beta   90.00
_cell.angle_gamma   90.00
#
_symmetry.space_group_name_H-M   'P 1'
#
loop_
_entity.id
_entity.type
_entity.pdbx_description
1 polymer ?
#
loop_
_entity_poly.entity_id
_entity_poly.type
_entity_poly.pdbx_seq_one_letter_code
_entity_poly.pdbx_strand_id
1 'polypeptide(L)'
;MWYNGLIYKLIANKLPHYLIDIITLFLRNRTFKVKLKSSLSEAGHIKAGTPQGTILRPLLYTVYTADFPVNNHITNCFFADDTAILAQGRTTKFVIRTLQRGLIEIEKWCTLWRVAINTDKTRSVMFRKGHPRNNRQSVTFFEEELS
;
A
#
# COMPACT_ATOMS: atom_id res chain seq x y z
N MET A 1 7.27 -4.26 -1.85
CA MET A 1 6.73 -4.88 -3.08
C MET A 1 7.28 -6.29 -3.22
N TRP A 2 6.38 -7.27 -3.33
CA TRP A 2 6.73 -8.68 -3.45
C TRP A 2 6.96 -9.07 -4.91
N TYR A 3 8.10 -9.71 -5.21
CA TYR A 3 8.53 -9.96 -6.59
C TYR A 3 7.61 -10.89 -7.36
N ASN A 4 7.23 -12.01 -6.76
CA ASN A 4 6.37 -12.98 -7.44
C ASN A 4 4.99 -12.38 -7.71
N GLY A 5 4.46 -11.58 -6.77
CA GLY A 5 3.21 -10.85 -6.97
C GLY A 5 3.30 -9.83 -8.11
N LEU A 6 4.41 -9.09 -8.21
CA LEU A 6 4.61 -8.15 -9.31
C LEU A 6 4.71 -8.89 -10.66
N ILE A 7 5.51 -9.95 -10.75
CA ILE A 7 5.66 -10.73 -11.98
C ILE A 7 4.30 -11.29 -12.42
N TYR A 8 3.52 -11.83 -11.48
CA TYR A 8 2.16 -12.26 -11.73
C TYR A 8 1.31 -11.13 -12.34
N LYS A 9 1.35 -9.92 -11.75
CA LYS A 9 0.61 -8.76 -12.28
C LYS A 9 1.09 -8.34 -13.66
N LEU A 10 2.40 -8.37 -13.94
CA LEU A 10 2.94 -8.03 -15.26
C LEU A 10 2.44 -9.02 -16.33
N ILE A 11 2.41 -10.32 -16.02
CA ILE A 11 1.85 -11.36 -16.90
C ILE A 11 0.35 -11.14 -17.10
N ALA A 12 -0.40 -10.88 -16.02
CA ALA A 12 -1.85 -10.65 -16.07
C ALA A 12 -2.22 -9.42 -16.91
N ASN A 13 -1.36 -8.39 -16.91
CA ASN A 13 -1.49 -7.19 -17.75
C ASN A 13 -1.00 -7.41 -19.20
N LYS A 14 -0.65 -8.64 -19.58
CA LYS A 14 -0.23 -9.01 -20.94
C LYS A 14 0.99 -8.24 -21.45
N LEU A 15 1.92 -7.90 -20.56
CA LEU A 15 3.18 -7.31 -21.00
C LEU A 15 3.97 -8.32 -21.84
N PRO A 16 4.72 -7.85 -22.86
CA PRO A 16 5.62 -8.71 -23.61
C PRO A 16 6.61 -9.47 -22.72
N HIS A 17 6.82 -10.75 -23.03
CA HIS A 17 7.70 -11.64 -22.25
C HIS A 17 9.11 -11.06 -22.05
N TYR A 18 9.70 -10.47 -23.09
CA TYR A 18 11.04 -9.87 -23.00
C TYR A 18 11.12 -8.74 -21.96
N LEU A 19 10.06 -7.93 -21.78
CA LEU A 19 10.03 -6.89 -20.74
C LEU A 19 9.93 -7.51 -19.34
N ILE A 20 9.14 -8.57 -19.19
CA ILE A 20 9.00 -9.28 -17.93
C ILE A 20 10.34 -9.90 -17.51
N ASP A 21 11.10 -10.45 -18.46
CA ASP A 21 12.43 -11.00 -18.20
C ASP A 21 13.42 -9.93 -17.76
N ILE A 22 13.45 -8.77 -18.45
CA ILE A 22 14.29 -7.62 -18.08
C ILE A 22 13.95 -7.14 -16.66
N ILE A 23 12.67 -6.97 -16.35
CA ILE A 23 12.22 -6.55 -15.01
C ILE A 23 12.58 -7.60 -13.96
N THR A 24 12.44 -8.88 -14.28
CA THR A 24 12.79 -9.98 -13.38
C THR A 24 14.29 -10.00 -13.07
N LEU A 25 15.13 -9.83 -14.08
CA LEU A 25 16.58 -9.71 -13.92
C LEU A 25 16.96 -8.48 -13.08
N PHE A 26 16.29 -7.35 -13.30
CA PHE A 26 16.48 -6.13 -12.50
C PHE A 26 16.11 -6.29 -11.01
N LEU A 27 15.19 -7.21 -10.67
CA LEU A 27 14.73 -7.42 -9.30
C LEU A 27 15.48 -8.51 -8.54
N ARG A 28 15.98 -9.55 -9.23
CA ARG A 28 16.59 -10.74 -8.62
C ARG A 28 18.05 -10.53 -8.20
N ASN A 29 18.52 -11.41 -7.32
CA ASN A 29 19.92 -11.55 -6.89
C ASN A 29 20.61 -10.27 -6.40
N ARG A 30 19.83 -9.31 -5.89
CA ARG A 30 20.41 -8.07 -5.36
C ARG A 30 20.95 -8.28 -3.96
N THR A 31 22.07 -7.63 -3.69
CA THR A 31 22.72 -7.60 -2.38
C THR A 31 22.95 -6.16 -1.93
N PHE A 32 23.08 -5.95 -0.62
CA PHE A 32 23.47 -4.66 -0.05
C PHE A 32 24.58 -4.85 0.99
N LYS A 33 25.35 -3.80 1.22
CA LYS A 33 26.31 -3.67 2.33
C LYS A 33 26.13 -2.29 2.96
N VAL A 34 26.36 -2.21 4.26
CA VAL A 34 26.31 -0.96 5.02
C VAL A 34 27.73 -0.59 5.42
N LYS A 35 28.16 0.63 5.11
CA LYS A 35 29.45 1.18 5.56
C LYS A 35 29.20 2.18 6.68
N LEU A 36 29.78 1.94 7.85
CA LEU A 36 29.76 2.86 8.98
C LEU A 36 31.21 3.23 9.33
N LYS A 37 31.60 4.48 9.07
CA LYS A 37 32.99 4.95 9.17
C LYS A 37 33.94 4.07 8.35
N SER A 38 34.85 3.37 9.02
CA SER A 38 35.84 2.44 8.44
C SER A 38 35.35 0.99 8.36
N SER A 39 34.21 0.65 8.96
CA SER A 39 33.70 -0.73 9.00
C SER A 39 32.66 -0.96 7.90
N LEU A 40 32.73 -2.12 7.25
CA LEU A 40 31.77 -2.57 6.23
C LEU A 40 31.07 -3.83 6.72
N SER A 41 29.75 -3.89 6.57
CA SER A 41 28.97 -5.09 6.89
C SER A 41 29.25 -6.23 5.90
N GLU A 42 28.86 -7.44 6.30
CA GLU A 42 28.68 -8.54 5.37
C GLU A 42 27.58 -8.21 4.32
N ALA A 43 27.60 -8.96 3.21
CA ALA A 43 26.61 -8.80 2.15
C ALA A 43 25.26 -9.40 2.58
N GLY A 44 24.23 -8.55 2.69
CA GLY A 44 22.85 -9.00 2.87
C GLY A 44 22.15 -9.20 1.52
N HIS A 45 21.25 -10.18 1.42
CA HIS A 45 20.42 -10.39 0.23
C HIS A 45 19.09 -9.64 0.31
N ILE A 46 18.67 -9.02 -0.80
CA ILE A 46 17.40 -8.28 -0.89
C ILE A 46 16.31 -9.19 -1.46
N LYS A 47 15.35 -9.57 -0.60
CA LYS A 47 14.24 -10.48 -0.97
C LYS A 47 12.97 -9.76 -1.47
N ALA A 48 12.85 -8.46 -1.26
CA ALA A 48 11.69 -7.66 -1.66
C ALA A 48 12.07 -6.17 -1.87
N GLY A 49 11.21 -5.42 -2.58
CA GLY A 49 11.40 -3.98 -2.85
C GLY A 49 12.17 -3.68 -4.14
N THR A 50 12.26 -2.42 -4.54
CA THR A 50 13.02 -2.00 -5.74
C THR A 50 14.27 -1.24 -5.32
N PRO A 51 15.31 -1.15 -6.16
CA PRO A 51 16.49 -0.37 -5.83
C PRO A 51 16.09 1.10 -5.67
N GLN A 52 16.55 1.73 -4.59
CA GLN A 52 16.33 3.15 -4.36
C GLN A 52 17.08 3.97 -5.42
N GLY A 53 16.48 5.08 -5.87
CA GLY A 53 17.07 5.94 -6.90
C GLY A 53 16.83 5.50 -8.35
N THR A 54 15.96 4.51 -8.59
CA THR A 54 15.65 4.04 -9.96
C THR A 54 14.38 4.68 -10.50
N ILE A 55 14.42 5.12 -11.76
CA ILE A 55 13.24 5.67 -12.46
C ILE A 55 12.13 4.64 -12.67
N LEU A 56 12.47 3.35 -12.61
CA LEU A 56 11.52 2.26 -12.84
C LEU A 56 10.67 1.96 -11.60
N ARG A 57 11.13 2.35 -10.40
CA ARG A 57 10.42 2.08 -9.15
C ARG A 57 8.99 2.64 -9.12
N PRO A 58 8.75 3.94 -9.43
CA PRO A 58 7.39 4.49 -9.45
C PRO A 58 6.48 3.73 -10.41
N LEU A 59 6.98 3.42 -11.62
CA LEU A 59 6.21 2.69 -12.63
C LEU A 59 5.80 1.28 -12.14
N LEU A 60 6.76 0.52 -11.59
CA LEU A 60 6.46 -0.81 -11.08
C LEU A 60 5.51 -0.75 -9.88
N TYR A 61 5.62 0.28 -9.04
CA TYR A 61 4.69 0.49 -7.94
C TYR A 61 3.28 0.77 -8.45
N THR A 62 3.11 1.64 -9.47
CA THR A 62 1.81 1.89 -10.10
C THR A 62 1.19 0.62 -10.66
N VAL A 63 1.97 -0.22 -11.37
CA VAL A 63 1.46 -1.52 -11.85
C VAL A 63 1.09 -2.44 -10.68
N TYR A 64 1.88 -2.41 -9.61
CA TYR A 64 1.65 -3.24 -8.44
C TYR A 64 0.39 -2.86 -7.66
N THR A 65 0.00 -1.59 -7.66
CA THR A 65 -1.17 -1.08 -6.94
C THR A 65 -2.38 -0.83 -7.84
N ALA A 66 -2.29 -1.12 -9.14
CA ALA A 66 -3.34 -0.84 -10.11
C ALA A 66 -4.69 -1.53 -9.82
N ASP A 67 -4.68 -2.66 -9.12
CA ASP A 67 -5.86 -3.44 -8.72
C ASP A 67 -6.28 -3.17 -7.27
N PHE A 68 -5.92 -2.01 -6.70
CA PHE A 68 -6.33 -1.62 -5.36
C PHE A 68 -7.87 -1.62 -5.24
N PRO A 69 -8.45 -2.07 -4.11
CA PRO A 69 -9.90 -2.22 -3.98
C PRO A 69 -10.68 -0.93 -4.26
N VAL A 70 -11.70 -1.03 -5.10
CA VAL A 70 -12.58 0.10 -5.48
C VAL A 70 -13.96 -0.11 -4.88
N ASN A 71 -14.56 0.94 -4.33
CA ASN A 71 -15.90 0.94 -3.77
C ASN A 71 -16.63 2.23 -4.18
N ASN A 72 -17.86 2.12 -4.68
CA ASN A 72 -18.64 3.26 -5.19
C ASN A 72 -18.93 4.37 -4.16
N HIS A 73 -18.75 4.08 -2.87
CA HIS A 73 -18.93 5.06 -1.80
C HIS A 73 -17.61 5.52 -1.16
N ILE A 74 -16.48 5.11 -1.71
CA ILE A 74 -15.14 5.45 -1.23
C ILE A 74 -14.34 6.05 -2.37
N THR A 75 -13.80 7.24 -2.13
CA THR A 75 -12.81 7.85 -3.00
C THR A 75 -11.43 7.44 -2.53
N ASN A 76 -10.66 6.78 -3.38
CA ASN A 76 -9.26 6.47 -3.13
C ASN A 76 -8.36 7.58 -3.69
N CYS A 77 -7.41 8.06 -2.89
CA CYS A 77 -6.43 9.06 -3.26
C CYS A 77 -5.03 8.48 -3.04
N PHE A 78 -4.24 8.42 -4.10
CA PHE A 78 -2.88 7.86 -4.06
C PHE A 78 -1.86 8.93 -4.41
N PHE A 79 -0.76 8.96 -3.65
CA PHE A 79 0.42 9.72 -3.98
C PHE A 79 1.67 8.93 -3.57
N ALA A 80 2.32 8.29 -4.55
CA ALA A 80 3.38 7.32 -4.27
C ALA A 80 2.92 6.28 -3.23
N ASP A 81 3.64 6.12 -2.11
CA ASP A 81 3.27 5.22 -1.02
C ASP A 81 2.23 5.78 -0.04
N ASP A 82 1.92 7.08 -0.10
CA ASP A 82 0.86 7.68 0.71
C ASP A 82 -0.49 7.41 0.06
N THR A 83 -1.42 6.86 0.85
CA THR A 83 -2.78 6.55 0.42
C THR A 83 -3.78 7.13 1.42
N ALA A 84 -4.80 7.80 0.91
CA ALA A 84 -5.96 8.23 1.68
C ALA A 84 -7.24 7.66 1.08
N ILE A 85 -8.17 7.24 1.94
CA ILE A 85 -9.50 6.80 1.53
C ILE A 85 -10.54 7.70 2.18
N LEU A 86 -11.54 8.12 1.41
CA LEU A 86 -12.54 9.07 1.86
C LEU A 86 -13.94 8.51 1.64
N ALA A 87 -14.77 8.57 2.68
CA ALA A 87 -16.20 8.27 2.58
C ALA A 87 -17.00 9.52 2.95
N GLN A 88 -18.11 9.77 2.25
CA GLN A 88 -19.00 10.90 2.49
C GLN A 88 -20.45 10.44 2.64
N GLY A 89 -21.22 11.17 3.44
CA GLY A 89 -22.63 10.85 3.67
C GLY A 89 -23.31 11.76 4.67
N ARG A 90 -24.64 11.65 4.77
CA ARG A 90 -25.48 12.50 5.64
C ARG A 90 -25.38 12.16 7.12
N THR A 91 -24.96 10.94 7.47
CA THR A 91 -24.88 10.47 8.85
C THR A 91 -23.51 9.87 9.15
N THR A 92 -22.97 10.13 10.34
CA THR A 92 -21.70 9.56 10.81
C THR A 92 -21.73 8.03 10.76
N LYS A 93 -22.83 7.40 11.16
CA LYS A 93 -23.01 5.95 11.14
C LYS A 93 -22.87 5.38 9.72
N PHE A 94 -23.40 6.07 8.71
CA PHE A 94 -23.24 5.64 7.31
C PHE A 94 -21.78 5.74 6.88
N VAL A 95 -21.13 6.88 7.13
CA VAL A 95 -19.72 7.12 6.75
C VAL A 95 -18.81 6.07 7.37
N ILE A 96 -18.93 5.82 8.68
CA ILE A 96 -18.10 4.86 9.41
C ILE A 96 -18.32 3.44 8.91
N ARG A 97 -19.57 3.02 8.73
CA ARG A 97 -19.86 1.69 8.19
C ARG A 97 -19.29 1.51 6.78
N THR A 98 -19.39 2.53 5.94
CA THR A 98 -18.83 2.53 4.59
C THR A 98 -17.30 2.45 4.64
N LEU A 99 -16.66 3.28 5.46
CA LEU A 99 -15.21 3.30 5.62
C LEU A 99 -14.68 1.97 6.15
N GLN A 100 -15.33 1.42 7.19
CA GLN A 100 -14.97 0.12 7.76
C GLN A 100 -15.04 -1.01 6.73
N ARG A 101 -16.08 -1.02 5.88
CA ARG A 101 -16.19 -2.00 4.80
C ARG A 101 -15.04 -1.85 3.80
N GLY A 102 -14.65 -0.61 3.47
CA GLY A 102 -13.50 -0.35 2.63
C GLY A 102 -12.20 -0.87 3.22
N LEU A 103 -11.95 -0.56 4.50
CA LEU A 103 -10.77 -1.02 5.23
C LEU A 103 -10.66 -2.54 5.22
N ILE A 104 -11.75 -3.28 5.46
CA ILE A 104 -11.76 -4.75 5.40
C ILE A 104 -11.33 -5.28 4.02
N GLU A 105 -11.80 -4.68 2.93
CA GLU A 105 -11.38 -5.09 1.58
C GLU A 105 -9.92 -4.75 1.30
N ILE A 106 -9.45 -3.61 1.81
CA ILE A 106 -8.04 -3.20 1.73
C ILE A 106 -7.15 -4.15 2.54
N GLU A 107 -7.55 -4.56 3.75
CA GLU A 107 -6.81 -5.55 4.55
C GLU A 107 -6.63 -6.86 3.81
N LYS A 108 -7.71 -7.38 3.21
CA LYS A 108 -7.67 -8.60 2.38
C LYS A 108 -6.70 -8.43 1.22
N TRP A 109 -6.77 -7.30 0.51
CA TRP A 109 -5.88 -7.01 -0.62
C TRP A 109 -4.42 -6.89 -0.17
N CYS A 110 -4.15 -6.18 0.92
CA CYS A 110 -2.82 -6.05 1.50
C CYS A 110 -2.25 -7.42 1.92
N THR A 111 -3.09 -8.28 2.50
CA THR A 111 -2.72 -9.64 2.89
C THR A 111 -2.38 -10.49 1.67
N LEU A 112 -3.24 -10.48 0.66
CA LEU A 112 -3.05 -11.21 -0.61
C LEU A 112 -1.75 -10.78 -1.31
N TRP A 113 -1.52 -9.47 -1.40
CA TRP A 113 -0.36 -8.90 -2.07
C TRP A 113 0.83 -8.65 -1.15
N ARG A 114 0.82 -9.13 0.09
CA ARG A 114 1.91 -8.98 1.06
C ARG A 114 2.40 -7.53 1.18
N VAL A 115 1.46 -6.58 1.20
CA VAL A 115 1.71 -5.16 1.43
C VAL A 115 1.67 -4.93 2.92
N ALA A 116 2.83 -4.62 3.50
CA ALA A 116 2.92 -4.21 4.89
C ALA A 116 2.42 -2.77 5.03
N ILE A 117 1.46 -2.57 5.93
CA ILE A 117 0.96 -1.25 6.28
C ILE A 117 1.56 -0.84 7.63
N ASN A 118 1.85 0.45 7.77
CA ASN A 118 2.25 1.05 9.04
C ASN A 118 1.00 1.61 9.73
N THR A 119 0.41 0.82 10.63
CA THR A 119 -0.80 1.18 11.36
C THR A 119 -0.55 2.35 12.32
N ASP A 120 0.63 2.44 12.95
CA ASP A 120 1.03 3.56 13.82
C ASP A 120 0.96 4.94 13.13
N LYS A 121 1.27 4.97 11.83
CA LYS A 121 1.21 6.17 10.99
C LYS A 121 -0.15 6.38 10.33
N THR A 122 -1.03 5.39 10.39
CA THR A 122 -2.38 5.48 9.83
C THR A 122 -3.30 6.18 10.82
N ARG A 123 -4.08 7.16 10.34
CA ARG A 123 -4.97 7.97 11.17
C ARG A 123 -6.34 8.09 10.54
N SER A 124 -7.37 8.21 11.38
CA SER A 124 -8.74 8.44 10.94
C SER A 124 -9.16 9.87 11.30
N VAL A 125 -9.73 10.59 10.33
CA VAL A 125 -10.15 11.99 10.55
C VAL A 125 -11.57 12.16 10.07
N MET A 126 -12.45 12.66 10.96
CA MET A 126 -13.86 12.92 10.65
C MET A 126 -14.12 14.42 10.51
N PHE A 127 -14.54 14.84 9.33
CA PHE A 127 -14.98 16.22 9.07
C PHE A 127 -16.50 16.32 9.13
N ARG A 128 -17.03 17.26 9.92
CA ARG A 128 -18.49 17.55 10.01
C ARG A 128 -18.77 19.02 10.26
N LYS A 129 -19.94 19.49 9.85
CA LYS A 129 -20.45 20.84 10.18
C LYS A 129 -21.15 20.83 11.54
N GLY A 130 -20.74 21.70 12.48
CA GLY A 130 -21.36 21.87 13.80
C GLY A 130 -20.48 21.48 15.00
N HIS A 131 -21.00 21.60 16.23
CA HIS A 131 -20.23 21.39 17.46
C HIS A 131 -19.82 19.93 17.70
N PRO A 132 -18.69 19.70 18.41
CA PRO A 132 -18.26 18.37 18.75
C PRO A 132 -19.27 17.67 19.68
N ARG A 133 -20.01 16.67 19.17
CA ARG A 133 -20.59 15.62 20.01
C ARG A 133 -19.52 14.58 20.35
N ASN A 134 -19.39 14.24 21.63
CA ASN A 134 -18.42 13.30 22.21
C ASN A 134 -18.60 11.81 21.81
N ASN A 135 -19.42 11.49 20.80
CA ASN A 135 -19.46 10.13 20.26
C ASN A 135 -18.27 9.91 19.33
N ARG A 136 -17.15 9.44 19.92
CA ARG A 136 -16.06 8.81 19.18
C ARG A 136 -16.58 7.45 18.70
N GLN A 137 -16.80 7.35 17.40
CA GLN A 137 -16.93 6.06 16.74
C GLN A 137 -15.62 5.85 15.99
N SER A 138 -14.84 4.88 16.44
CA SER A 138 -13.57 4.47 15.84
C SER A 138 -13.83 3.57 14.63
N VAL A 139 -12.86 3.52 13.73
CA VAL A 139 -12.74 2.47 12.71
C VAL A 139 -11.55 1.61 13.06
N THR A 140 -11.63 0.32 12.74
CA THR A 140 -10.53 -0.61 12.95
C THR A 140 -9.83 -0.93 11.64
N PHE A 141 -8.50 -1.11 11.71
CA PHE A 141 -7.68 -1.51 10.60
C PHE A 141 -6.58 -2.46 11.07
N PHE A 142 -6.53 -3.68 10.52
CA PHE A 142 -5.67 -4.78 10.99
C PHE A 142 -5.84 -5.06 12.48
N GLU A 143 -7.09 -5.14 12.94
CA GLU A 143 -7.46 -5.37 14.35
C GLU A 143 -7.07 -4.23 15.32
N GLU A 144 -6.48 -3.13 14.82
CA GLU A 144 -6.12 -1.96 15.61
C GLU A 144 -7.15 -0.85 15.44
N GLU A 145 -7.53 -0.17 16.52
CA GLU A 145 -8.36 1.04 16.42
C GLU A 145 -7.55 2.21 15.87
N LEU A 146 -8.04 2.81 14.79
CA LEU A 146 -7.48 4.05 14.28
C LEU A 146 -7.97 5.22 15.13
N SER A 147 -7.02 6.04 15.55
CA SER A 147 -7.25 7.29 16.30
C SER A 147 -7.46 8.50 15.39
#